data_AF-A0A971MG63-F1
#
_entry.id   AF-A0A971MG63-F1
#
_cell.length_a   1.000
_cell.length_b   1.000
_cell.length_c   1.000
_cell.angle_alpha   90.00
_cell.angle_beta   90.00
_cell.angle_gamma   90.00
#
_symmetry.space_group_name_H-M   'P 1'
#
loop_
_entity.id
_entity.type
_entity.pdbx_description
1 polymer ?
#
loop_
_entity_poly.entity_id
_entity_poly.type
_entity_poly.pdbx_seq_one_letter_code
_entity_poly.pdbx_strand_id
1 'polypeptide(L)'
;MDKKIDKILGGIFALATILLIYFFLTNNAFFNWAFERHHNVLSWYIRPLFIIPIIYFAYKKSWAGIFISIFALFSSMFWFPVPKEINPQVMEFLEYEMEYIKGDWNIQKILFTLLVPIFFVLLILSAWRKNLKILLGTVIGAAILKILWS
;
A
#
# COMPACT_ATOMS: atom_id res chain seq x y z
N MET A 1 5.14 24.92 2.44
CA MET A 1 4.65 24.85 1.05
C MET A 1 3.35 25.62 0.95
N ASP A 2 3.16 26.36 -0.14
CA ASP A 2 1.88 27.03 -0.41
C ASP A 2 0.73 26.01 -0.42
N LYS A 3 -0.42 26.35 0.18
CA LYS A 3 -1.58 25.45 0.29
C LYS A 3 -2.14 25.03 -1.07
N LYS A 4 -2.04 25.90 -2.09
CA LYS A 4 -2.43 25.59 -3.47
C LYS A 4 -1.49 24.55 -4.07
N ILE A 5 -0.18 24.75 -3.91
CA ILE A 5 0.84 23.81 -4.40
C ILE A 5 0.70 22.45 -3.69
N ASP A 6 0.46 22.45 -2.37
CA ASP A 6 0.24 21.24 -1.58
C ASP A 6 -0.93 20.39 -2.12
N LYS A 7 -2.05 21.03 -2.44
CA LYS A 7 -3.21 20.33 -3.01
C LYS A 7 -2.95 19.84 -4.43
N ILE A 8 -2.30 20.65 -5.27
CA ILE A 8 -1.98 20.27 -6.66
C ILE A 8 -1.06 19.05 -6.67
N LEU A 9 0.04 19.09 -5.90
CA LEU A 9 0.96 17.96 -5.79
C LEU A 9 0.27 16.74 -5.19
N GLY A 10 -0.55 16.93 -4.15
CA GLY A 10 -1.37 15.84 -3.60
C GLY A 10 -2.26 15.18 -4.65
N GLY A 11 -2.93 15.98 -5.48
CA GLY A 11 -3.76 15.48 -6.59
C GLY A 11 -2.96 14.74 -7.65
N ILE A 12 -1.77 15.23 -8.02
CA ILE A 12 -0.88 14.58 -8.99
C ILE A 12 -0.46 13.20 -8.48
N PHE A 13 0.00 13.08 -7.23
CA PHE A 13 0.42 11.79 -6.67
C PHE A 13 -0.76 10.85 -6.40
N ALA A 14 -1.94 11.38 -6.06
CA ALA A 14 -3.16 10.57 -5.98
C ALA A 14 -3.50 9.96 -7.34
N LEU A 15 -3.49 10.76 -8.41
CA LEU A 15 -3.73 10.28 -9.77
C LEU A 15 -2.65 9.28 -10.21
N ALA A 16 -1.37 9.58 -9.93
CA ALA A 16 -0.27 8.66 -10.23
C ALA A 16 -0.42 7.32 -9.51
N THR A 17 -0.93 7.31 -8.28
CA THR A 17 -1.22 6.07 -7.54
C THR A 17 -2.33 5.26 -8.21
N ILE A 18 -3.41 5.93 -8.63
CA ILE A 18 -4.52 5.28 -9.35
C ILE A 18 -4.02 4.68 -10.67
N LEU A 19 -3.25 5.45 -11.44
CA LEU A 19 -2.67 4.99 -12.70
C LEU A 19 -1.70 3.84 -12.49
N LEU A 20 -0.88 3.88 -11.44
CA LEU A 20 0.03 2.80 -11.08
C LEU A 20 -0.73 1.50 -10.78
N ILE A 21 -1.77 1.56 -9.95
CA ILE A 21 -2.59 0.40 -9.60
C ILE A 21 -3.33 -0.12 -10.85
N TYR A 22 -3.92 0.77 -11.64
CA TYR A 22 -4.59 0.40 -12.89
C TYR A 22 -3.64 -0.32 -13.85
N PHE A 23 -2.44 0.23 -14.07
CA PHE A 23 -1.44 -0.35 -14.95
C PHE A 23 -0.93 -1.69 -14.41
N PHE A 24 -0.72 -1.80 -13.09
CA PHE A 24 -0.37 -3.04 -12.41
C PHE A 24 -1.41 -4.15 -12.63
N LEU A 25 -2.71 -3.83 -12.57
CA LEU A 25 -3.78 -4.82 -12.71
C LEU A 25 -4.15 -5.17 -14.16
N THR A 26 -3.82 -4.31 -15.13
CA THR A 26 -4.25 -4.48 -16.53
C THR A 26 -3.14 -4.82 -17.50
N ASN A 27 -1.88 -4.52 -17.17
CA ASN A 27 -0.74 -4.81 -18.04
C ASN A 27 0.04 -6.03 -17.52
N ASN A 28 -0.10 -7.17 -18.21
CA ASN A 28 0.56 -8.42 -17.83
C ASN A 28 2.09 -8.32 -17.77
N ALA A 29 2.71 -7.58 -18.70
CA ALA A 29 4.17 -7.43 -18.73
C ALA A 29 4.67 -6.65 -17.52
N PHE A 30 3.99 -5.56 -17.17
CA PHE A 30 4.32 -4.77 -15.99
C PHE A 30 4.00 -5.51 -14.69
N PHE A 31 2.86 -6.21 -14.63
CA PHE A 31 2.51 -7.08 -13.50
C PHE A 31 3.63 -8.09 -13.22
N ASN A 32 4.00 -8.90 -14.23
CA ASN A 32 5.04 -9.93 -14.06
C ASN A 32 6.38 -9.30 -13.67
N TRP A 33 6.79 -8.21 -14.33
CA TRP A 33 8.04 -7.50 -14.03
C TRP A 33 8.10 -6.96 -12.58
N ALA A 34 6.99 -6.41 -12.09
CA ALA A 34 6.89 -5.92 -10.72
C ALA A 34 6.82 -7.07 -9.71
N PHE A 35 6.10 -8.14 -10.05
CA PHE A 35 5.91 -9.31 -9.21
C PHE A 35 7.21 -10.11 -9.00
N GLU A 36 8.04 -10.27 -10.04
CA GLU A 36 9.38 -10.86 -9.92
C GLU A 36 10.26 -10.12 -8.90
N ARG A 37 10.16 -8.78 -8.86
CA ARG A 37 10.88 -7.95 -7.87
C ARG A 37 10.25 -8.02 -6.49
N HIS A 38 8.94 -8.29 -6.41
CA HIS A 38 8.24 -8.45 -5.14
C HIS A 38 8.71 -9.65 -4.32
N HIS A 39 9.37 -10.63 -4.95
CA HIS A 39 10.06 -11.73 -4.27
C HIS A 39 11.17 -11.23 -3.33
N ASN A 40 11.65 -10.00 -3.52
CA ASN A 40 12.59 -9.40 -2.60
C ASN A 40 11.89 -8.92 -1.32
N VAL A 41 12.08 -9.66 -0.23
CA VAL A 41 11.46 -9.42 1.10
C VAL A 41 11.82 -8.04 1.67
N LEU A 42 12.90 -7.39 1.19
CA LEU A 42 13.19 -6.00 1.58
C LEU A 42 12.03 -5.05 1.23
N SER A 43 11.34 -5.31 0.12
CA SER A 43 10.13 -4.56 -0.25
C SER A 43 9.02 -4.72 0.80
N TRP A 44 8.94 -5.87 1.47
CA TRP A 44 7.92 -6.16 2.47
C TRP A 44 8.21 -5.43 3.78
N TYR A 45 9.49 -5.33 4.16
CA TYR A 45 9.89 -4.63 5.38
C TYR A 45 9.75 -3.11 5.29
N ILE A 46 10.00 -2.51 4.11
CA ILE A 46 9.88 -1.06 3.98
C ILE A 46 8.42 -0.58 3.87
N ARG A 47 7.48 -1.42 3.40
CA ARG A 47 6.07 -1.04 3.23
C ARG A 47 5.42 -0.54 4.52
N PRO A 48 5.51 -1.26 5.67
CA PRO A 48 5.00 -0.76 6.95
C PRO A 48 5.65 0.55 7.40
N LEU A 49 6.90 0.84 7.02
CA LEU A 49 7.58 2.07 7.42
C LEU A 49 6.92 3.31 6.80
N PHE A 50 6.28 3.20 5.63
CA PHE A 50 5.55 4.31 5.00
C PHE A 50 4.28 4.72 5.77
N ILE A 51 3.79 3.91 6.71
CA ILE A 51 2.71 4.31 7.62
C ILE A 51 3.14 5.51 8.47
N ILE A 52 4.41 5.59 8.87
CA ILE A 52 4.96 6.68 9.70
C ILE A 52 4.86 8.04 8.99
N PRO A 53 5.41 8.24 7.77
CA PRO A 53 5.27 9.51 7.07
C PRO A 53 3.81 9.81 6.70
N ILE A 54 2.96 8.81 6.39
CA ILE A 54 1.52 9.04 6.18
C ILE A 54 0.88 9.64 7.42
N ILE A 55 1.10 9.07 8.61
CA ILE A 55 0.59 9.59 9.89
C ILE A 55 1.13 10.99 10.14
N TYR A 56 2.44 11.21 9.97
CA TYR A 56 3.07 12.50 10.19
C TYR A 56 2.46 13.61 9.31
N PHE A 57 2.34 13.36 8.01
CA PHE A 57 1.77 14.34 7.09
C PHE A 57 0.25 14.51 7.25
N ALA A 58 -0.47 13.45 7.63
CA ALA A 58 -1.88 13.55 8.02
C ALA A 58 -2.06 14.41 9.27
N TYR A 59 -1.20 14.27 10.28
CA TYR A 59 -1.19 15.12 11.47
C TYR A 59 -0.91 16.59 11.12
N LYS A 60 0.00 16.84 10.17
CA LYS A 60 0.31 18.18 9.63
C LYS A 60 -0.72 18.69 8.62
N LYS A 61 -1.70 17.86 8.21
CA LYS A 61 -2.72 18.16 7.20
C LYS A 61 -2.12 18.56 5.83
N SER A 62 -1.00 17.95 5.44
CA SER A 62 -0.37 18.15 4.11
C SER A 62 -0.86 17.08 3.14
N TRP A 63 -1.58 17.52 2.11
CA TRP A 63 -2.10 16.62 1.07
C TRP A 63 -0.97 16.01 0.25
N ALA A 64 0.01 16.82 -0.14
CA ALA A 64 1.16 16.33 -0.89
C ALA A 64 1.92 15.26 -0.11
N GLY A 65 2.25 15.53 1.17
CA GLY A 65 2.98 14.59 1.99
C GLY A 65 2.26 13.25 2.17
N ILE A 66 0.94 13.27 2.35
CA ILE A 66 0.11 12.05 2.44
C ILE A 66 0.19 11.26 1.13
N PHE A 67 -0.13 11.87 -0.01
CA PHE A 67 -0.24 11.15 -1.28
C PHE A 67 1.12 10.75 -1.88
N ILE A 68 2.18 11.52 -1.64
CA ILE A 68 3.55 11.11 -1.95
C ILE A 68 3.92 9.85 -1.17
N SER A 69 3.59 9.81 0.12
CA SER A 69 3.91 8.65 0.98
C SER A 69 3.10 7.41 0.58
N ILE A 70 1.83 7.58 0.20
CA ILE A 70 0.99 6.48 -0.34
C ILE A 70 1.56 5.98 -1.67
N PHE A 71 1.91 6.88 -2.59
CA PHE A 71 2.52 6.50 -3.86
C PHE A 71 3.84 5.74 -3.66
N ALA A 72 4.67 6.20 -2.72
CA ALA A 72 5.90 5.51 -2.33
C ALA A 72 5.60 4.10 -1.79
N LEU A 73 4.61 3.95 -0.91
CA LEU A 73 4.19 2.64 -0.38
C LEU A 73 3.78 1.65 -1.47
N PHE A 74 3.03 2.09 -2.49
CA PHE A 74 2.61 1.20 -3.58
C PHE A 74 3.75 0.91 -4.56
N SER A 75 4.53 1.92 -4.93
CA SER A 75 5.67 1.74 -5.84
C SER A 75 6.82 0.95 -5.22
N SER A 76 6.93 0.92 -3.88
CA SER A 76 8.02 0.23 -3.18
C SER A 76 8.06 -1.28 -3.42
N MET A 77 6.98 -1.87 -3.96
CA MET A 77 6.91 -3.26 -4.39
C MET A 77 8.04 -3.65 -5.36
N PHE A 78 8.47 -2.72 -6.21
CA PHE A 78 9.43 -2.97 -7.29
C PHE A 78 10.69 -2.10 -7.22
N TRP A 79 11.00 -1.52 -6.05
CA TRP A 79 12.22 -0.71 -5.86
C TRP A 79 13.51 -1.55 -5.80
N PHE A 80 13.40 -2.81 -5.40
CA PHE A 80 14.54 -3.70 -5.24
C PHE A 80 14.71 -4.64 -6.45
N PRO A 81 15.93 -5.10 -6.73
CA PRO A 81 16.17 -6.05 -7.81
C PRO A 81 15.57 -7.42 -7.51
N VAL A 82 15.35 -8.20 -8.57
CA VAL A 82 14.96 -9.62 -8.46
C VAL A 82 16.01 -10.35 -7.62
N PRO A 83 15.60 -11.09 -6.57
CA PRO A 83 16.54 -11.81 -5.72
C PRO A 83 17.21 -12.96 -6.48
N LYS A 84 18.48 -13.25 -6.15
CA LYS A 84 19.23 -14.36 -6.78
C LYS A 84 18.81 -15.73 -6.26
N GLU A 85 18.31 -15.77 -5.03
CA GLU A 85 17.81 -16.97 -4.36
C GLU A 85 16.44 -16.66 -3.76
N ILE A 86 15.47 -17.53 -3.99
CA ILE A 86 14.11 -17.38 -3.48
C ILE A 86 13.90 -18.46 -2.42
N ASN A 87 13.53 -18.04 -1.21
CA ASN A 87 13.15 -18.98 -0.15
C ASN A 87 11.85 -19.71 -0.58
N PRO A 88 11.78 -21.05 -0.53
CA PRO A 88 10.58 -21.81 -0.89
C PRO A 88 9.30 -21.32 -0.22
N GLN A 89 9.37 -20.86 1.03
CA GLN A 89 8.20 -20.32 1.75
C GLN A 89 7.69 -19.00 1.14
N VAL A 90 8.61 -18.17 0.63
CA VAL A 90 8.26 -16.92 -0.07
C VAL A 90 7.63 -17.23 -1.41
N MET A 91 8.09 -18.28 -2.10
CA MET A 91 7.50 -18.73 -3.35
C MET A 91 6.05 -19.19 -3.16
N GLU A 92 5.80 -20.07 -2.19
CA GLU A 92 4.47 -20.60 -1.88
C GLU A 92 3.47 -19.48 -1.52
N PHE A 93 3.90 -18.51 -0.70
CA PHE A 93 3.08 -17.35 -0.36
C PHE A 93 2.75 -16.49 -1.59
N LEU A 94 3.72 -16.27 -2.48
CA LEU A 94 3.53 -15.45 -3.68
C LEU A 94 2.68 -16.17 -4.75
N GLU A 95 2.75 -17.49 -4.84
CA GLU A 95 1.84 -18.27 -5.69
C GLU A 95 0.39 -18.08 -5.23
N TYR A 96 0.14 -18.20 -3.93
CA TYR A 96 -1.17 -17.89 -3.34
C TYR A 96 -1.61 -16.44 -3.60
N GLU A 97 -0.72 -15.46 -3.43
CA GLU A 97 -1.04 -14.04 -3.71
C GLU A 97 -1.37 -13.83 -5.19
N MET A 98 -0.65 -14.47 -6.11
CA MET A 98 -0.91 -14.38 -7.54
C MET A 98 -2.25 -14.99 -7.92
N GLU A 99 -2.60 -16.16 -7.36
CA GLU A 99 -3.93 -16.77 -7.53
C GLU A 99 -5.03 -15.87 -7.00
N TYR A 100 -4.85 -15.27 -5.81
CA TYR A 100 -5.81 -14.31 -5.26
C TYR A 100 -5.99 -13.09 -6.16
N ILE A 101 -4.89 -12.50 -6.66
CA ILE A 101 -4.94 -11.29 -7.51
C ILE A 101 -5.59 -11.61 -8.87
N LYS A 102 -5.23 -12.72 -9.51
CA LYS A 102 -5.74 -13.10 -10.84
C LYS A 102 -7.06 -13.86 -10.83
N GLY A 103 -7.46 -14.41 -9.69
CA GLY A 103 -8.70 -15.17 -9.54
C GLY A 103 -9.96 -14.31 -9.65
N ASP A 104 -11.12 -14.98 -9.68
CA ASP A 104 -12.41 -14.34 -9.91
C ASP A 104 -12.81 -13.36 -8.80
N TRP A 105 -13.57 -12.32 -9.19
CA TRP A 105 -14.14 -11.35 -8.26
C TRP A 105 -15.36 -11.93 -7.54
N ASN A 106 -15.10 -12.64 -6.45
CA ASN A 106 -16.13 -13.06 -5.51
C ASN A 106 -16.35 -12.01 -4.39
N ILE A 107 -17.41 -12.21 -3.59
CA ILE A 107 -17.77 -11.29 -2.49
C ILE A 107 -16.61 -11.15 -1.48
N GLN A 108 -15.90 -12.25 -1.18
CA GLN A 108 -14.77 -12.22 -0.23
C GLN A 108 -13.64 -11.33 -0.75
N LYS A 109 -13.24 -11.47 -2.01
CA LYS A 109 -12.20 -10.65 -2.66
C LYS A 109 -12.56 -9.17 -2.65
N ILE A 110 -13.82 -8.83 -2.93
CA ILE A 110 -14.31 -7.44 -2.87
C ILE A 110 -14.17 -6.90 -1.44
N LEU A 111 -14.63 -7.64 -0.43
CA LEU A 111 -14.56 -7.21 0.97
C LEU A 111 -13.10 -6.98 1.41
N PHE A 112 -12.21 -7.93 1.15
CA PHE A 112 -10.79 -7.80 1.50
C PHE A 112 -10.11 -6.64 0.75
N THR A 113 -10.43 -6.44 -0.53
CA THR A 113 -9.91 -5.31 -1.31
C THR A 113 -10.36 -3.98 -0.72
N LEU A 114 -11.61 -3.87 -0.24
CA LEU A 114 -12.15 -2.66 0.39
C LEU A 114 -11.54 -2.36 1.77
N LEU A 115 -11.00 -3.35 2.48
CA LEU A 115 -10.31 -3.11 3.75
C LEU A 115 -9.08 -2.21 3.58
N VAL A 116 -8.40 -2.27 2.42
CA VAL A 116 -7.22 -1.45 2.12
C VAL A 116 -7.54 0.06 2.08
N PRO A 117 -8.48 0.55 1.26
CA PRO A 117 -8.85 1.97 1.28
C PRO A 117 -9.50 2.38 2.60
N ILE A 118 -10.29 1.52 3.25
CA ILE A 118 -10.87 1.80 4.58
C ILE A 118 -9.76 2.04 5.60
N PHE A 119 -8.74 1.18 5.62
CA PHE A 119 -7.58 1.34 6.50
C PHE A 119 -6.90 2.70 6.30
N PHE A 120 -6.59 3.10 5.06
CA PHE A 120 -5.97 4.39 4.80
C PHE A 120 -6.85 5.58 5.21
N VAL A 121 -8.16 5.52 4.94
CA VAL A 121 -9.10 6.56 5.36
C VAL A 121 -9.12 6.70 6.88
N LEU A 122 -9.24 5.59 7.62
CA LEU A 122 -9.24 5.60 9.08
C LEU A 122 -7.90 6.10 9.65
N LEU A 123 -6.78 5.66 9.08
CA LEU A 123 -5.43 6.08 9.47
C LEU A 123 -5.25 7.59 9.29
N ILE A 124 -5.62 8.13 8.12
CA ILE A 124 -5.50 9.55 7.82
C ILE A 124 -6.44 10.37 8.69
N LEU A 125 -7.72 9.99 8.80
CA LEU A 125 -8.70 10.75 9.58
C LEU A 125 -8.38 10.75 11.08
N SER A 126 -7.93 9.63 11.63
CA SER A 126 -7.54 9.53 13.04
C SER A 126 -6.32 10.39 13.36
N ALA A 127 -5.28 10.34 12.51
CA ALA A 127 -4.11 11.20 12.64
C ALA A 127 -4.44 12.69 12.47
N TRP A 128 -5.27 13.05 11.49
CA TRP A 128 -5.72 14.42 11.22
C TRP A 128 -6.51 15.00 12.40
N ARG A 129 -7.40 14.19 13.01
CA ARG A 129 -8.16 14.54 14.21
C ARG A 129 -7.35 14.43 15.49
N LYS A 130 -6.08 14.01 15.41
CA LYS A 130 -5.18 13.77 16.55
C LYS A 130 -5.75 12.78 17.58
N ASN A 131 -6.60 11.85 17.12
CA ASN A 131 -7.20 10.85 17.97
C ASN A 131 -6.31 9.60 18.05
N LEU A 132 -5.44 9.57 19.06
CA LEU A 132 -4.47 8.48 19.25
C LEU A 132 -5.12 7.13 19.53
N LYS A 133 -6.30 7.08 20.17
CA LYS A 133 -7.00 5.83 20.45
C LYS A 133 -7.44 5.13 19.16
N ILE A 134 -8.10 5.87 18.26
CA ILE A 134 -8.53 5.34 16.96
C ILE A 134 -7.31 5.03 16.09
N LEU A 135 -6.27 5.87 16.12
CA LEU A 135 -5.06 5.67 15.35
C LEU A 135 -4.36 4.36 15.74
N LEU A 136 -4.12 4.15 17.04
CA LEU A 136 -3.52 2.90 17.54
C LEU A 136 -4.42 1.71 17.26
N GLY A 137 -5.73 1.82 17.47
CA GLY A 137 -6.68 0.77 17.15
C GLY A 137 -6.67 0.37 15.67
N THR A 138 -6.52 1.34 14.77
CA THR A 138 -6.46 1.12 13.32
C THR A 138 -5.16 0.40 12.93
N VAL A 139 -4.01 0.80 13.49
CA VAL A 139 -2.72 0.14 13.22
C VAL A 139 -2.71 -1.29 13.79
N ILE A 140 -3.17 -1.49 15.02
CA ILE A 140 -3.23 -2.81 15.66
C ILE A 140 -4.21 -3.72 14.91
N GLY A 141 -5.40 -3.23 14.57
CA GLY A 141 -6.39 -3.99 13.83
C GLY A 141 -5.88 -4.43 12.45
N ALA A 142 -5.18 -3.55 11.74
CA ALA A 142 -4.54 -3.89 10.47
C ALA A 142 -3.44 -4.94 10.62
N ALA A 143 -2.64 -4.87 11.69
CA ALA A 143 -1.61 -5.86 11.99
C ALA A 143 -2.23 -7.25 12.25
N ILE A 144 -3.30 -7.32 13.06
CA ILE A 144 -4.02 -8.57 13.33
C ILE A 144 -4.62 -9.14 12.05
N LEU A 145 -5.32 -8.32 11.25
CA LEU A 145 -5.88 -8.75 9.97
C LEU A 145 -4.80 -9.28 9.02
N LYS A 146 -3.62 -8.65 9.01
CA LYS A 146 -2.50 -9.10 8.18
C LYS A 146 -1.96 -10.45 8.64
N ILE A 147 -1.85 -10.67 9.95
CA ILE A 147 -1.44 -11.97 10.52
C ILE A 147 -2.46 -13.07 10.21
N LEU A 148 -3.76 -12.76 10.21
CA LEU A 148 -4.80 -13.74 9.87
C LEU A 148 -4.83 -14.11 8.38
N TRP A 149 -4.24 -13.27 7.52
CA TRP A 149 -4.22 -13.47 6.07
C TRP A 149 -2.89 -14.06 5.55
N SER A 150 -1.80 -13.91 6.30
CA SER A 150 -0.46 -14.40 5.93
C SER A 150 -0.24 -15.81 6.46
#